data_AF-A0A9W6B1X0-F1
#
_entry.id   AF-A0A9W6B1X0-F1
#
_cell.length_a   1.000
_cell.length_b   1.000
_cell.length_c   1.000
_cell.angle_alpha   90.00
_cell.angle_beta   90.00
_cell.angle_gamma   90.00
#
_symmetry.space_group_name_H-M   'P 1'
#
loop_
_entity.id
_entity.type
_entity.pdbx_description
1 polymer ?
#
loop_
_entity_poly.entity_id
_entity_poly.type
_entity_poly.pdbx_seq_one_letter_code
_entity_poly.pdbx_strand_id
1 'polypeptide(L)'
;MPRNKLKKIGSQHRFRFTGIFVRSGFKSYHEYYSPTLLLKDVRLKENNQLMCDHLWFNYTKGFQKLGSLIRDDLISFDARVDDYYKGYINGSHHDYKLSRPTKIDLKPISNLKRPPLPIGNNAVIIGKIMLENKKFYLKHGRPYDDFFVDLYQKWLVKTNKD
;
A
#
# COMPACT_ATOMS: atom_id res chain seq x y z
N MET A 1 -13.96 6.64 15.48
CA MET A 1 -13.04 7.57 16.15
C MET A 1 -12.03 8.10 15.13
N PRO A 2 -11.88 9.43 14.99
CA PRO A 2 -10.82 10.02 14.18
C PRO A 2 -9.43 9.63 14.73
N ARG A 3 -8.40 9.60 13.87
CA ARG A 3 -7.02 9.26 14.24
C ARG A 3 -6.37 10.38 15.07
N ASN A 4 -6.85 10.57 16.30
CA ASN A 4 -6.47 11.66 17.19
C ASN A 4 -4.97 11.75 17.47
N LYS A 5 -4.24 10.63 17.45
CA LYS A 5 -2.78 10.63 17.64
C LYS A 5 -2.05 11.27 16.45
N LEU A 6 -2.53 11.04 15.22
CA LEU A 6 -1.99 11.73 14.04
C LEU A 6 -2.26 13.24 14.12
N LYS A 7 -3.47 13.63 14.55
CA LYS A 7 -3.80 15.05 14.79
C LYS A 7 -2.77 15.71 15.72
N LYS A 8 -2.44 15.06 16.84
CA LYS A 8 -1.56 15.60 17.89
C LYS A 8 -0.13 15.89 17.40
N ILE A 9 0.45 15.01 16.58
CA ILE A 9 1.82 15.23 16.05
C ILE A 9 1.85 16.29 14.93
N GLY A 10 0.68 16.63 14.38
CA GLY A 10 0.52 17.71 13.43
C GLY A 10 1.10 17.43 12.05
N SER A 11 0.81 18.33 11.12
CA SER A 11 1.18 18.21 9.71
C SER A 11 2.46 18.96 9.37
N GLN A 12 3.20 19.57 10.30
CA GLN A 12 4.32 20.46 9.92
C GLN A 12 5.57 19.71 9.43
N HIS A 13 5.84 18.54 10.01
CA HIS A 13 7.06 17.79 9.74
C HIS A 13 6.77 16.40 9.14
N ARG A 14 7.81 15.81 8.57
CA ARG A 14 7.82 14.37 8.26
C ARG A 14 8.26 13.62 9.49
N PHE A 15 7.54 12.56 9.83
CA PHE A 15 7.88 11.65 10.90
C PHE A 15 8.19 10.27 10.33
N ARG A 16 9.04 9.52 11.05
CA ARG A 16 9.36 8.13 10.72
C ARG A 16 8.32 7.21 11.33
N PHE A 17 7.71 6.37 10.52
CA PHE A 17 6.74 5.36 10.95
C PHE A 17 7.24 3.95 10.62
N THR A 18 6.66 2.97 11.30
CA THR A 18 6.70 1.56 10.92
C THR A 18 5.30 1.04 10.72
N GLY A 19 5.14 0.03 9.86
CA GLY A 19 3.88 -0.70 9.69
C GLY A 19 4.12 -2.09 9.11
N ILE A 20 3.23 -3.01 9.44
CA ILE A 20 3.31 -4.41 9.05
C ILE A 20 2.49 -4.64 7.79
N PHE A 21 3.09 -5.16 6.72
CA PHE A 21 2.39 -5.43 5.48
C PHE A 21 1.36 -6.55 5.64
N VAL A 22 0.13 -6.30 5.16
CA VAL A 22 -0.97 -7.27 5.23
C VAL A 22 -1.25 -7.88 3.86
N ARG A 23 -1.49 -7.01 2.87
CA ARG A 23 -1.83 -7.36 1.50
C ARG A 23 -1.75 -6.14 0.58
N SER A 24 -1.70 -6.41 -0.71
CA SER A 24 -1.94 -5.42 -1.76
C SER A 24 -3.42 -5.38 -2.15
N GLY A 25 -3.85 -4.28 -2.75
CA GLY A 25 -5.20 -4.06 -3.26
C GLY A 25 -5.20 -2.92 -4.29
N PHE A 26 -6.35 -2.44 -4.73
CA PHE A 26 -6.39 -1.29 -5.64
C PHE A 26 -7.60 -0.39 -5.37
N LYS A 27 -7.48 0.86 -5.82
CA LYS A 27 -8.61 1.79 -5.98
C LYS A 27 -9.11 1.72 -7.41
N SER A 28 -10.43 1.70 -7.57
CA SER A 28 -11.09 1.83 -8.86
C SER A 28 -11.47 3.28 -9.07
N TYR A 29 -11.03 3.85 -10.19
CA TYR A 29 -11.56 5.08 -10.76
C TYR A 29 -12.35 4.71 -12.02
N HIS A 30 -13.06 5.67 -12.62
CA HIS A 30 -13.87 5.39 -13.80
C HIS A 30 -13.05 4.79 -14.96
N GLU A 31 -11.85 5.33 -15.19
CA GLU A 31 -11.01 5.00 -16.36
C GLU A 31 -9.82 4.11 -16.03
N TYR A 32 -9.45 3.95 -14.75
CA TYR A 32 -8.22 3.25 -14.38
C TYR A 32 -8.22 2.70 -12.95
N TYR A 33 -7.30 1.77 -12.70
CA TYR A 33 -7.00 1.25 -11.38
C TYR A 33 -5.69 1.83 -10.82
N SER A 34 -5.68 2.15 -9.53
CA SER A 34 -4.47 2.60 -8.83
C SER A 34 -4.06 1.59 -7.75
N PRO A 35 -2.83 1.04 -7.80
CA PRO A 35 -2.40 0.02 -6.85
C PRO A 35 -2.21 0.61 -5.46
N THR A 36 -2.54 -0.19 -4.46
CA THR A 36 -2.46 0.15 -3.03
C THR A 36 -1.90 -1.01 -2.23
N LEU A 37 -1.43 -0.72 -1.02
CA LEU A 37 -1.06 -1.72 -0.03
C LEU A 37 -1.63 -1.35 1.33
N LEU A 38 -1.89 -2.36 2.15
CA LEU A 38 -2.41 -2.21 3.50
C LEU A 38 -1.29 -2.49 4.50
N LEU A 39 -1.01 -1.51 5.36
CA LEU A 39 -0.19 -1.71 6.54
C LEU A 39 -1.09 -1.77 7.77
N LYS A 40 -0.84 -2.71 8.68
CA LYS A 40 -1.40 -2.76 10.04
C LYS A 40 -0.36 -2.34 11.08
N ASP A 41 -0.81 -2.08 12.30
CA ASP A 41 0.04 -1.74 13.44
C ASP A 41 1.00 -0.58 13.11
N VAL A 42 0.44 0.51 12.59
CA VAL A 42 1.22 1.66 12.13
C VAL A 42 1.66 2.48 13.35
N ARG A 43 2.96 2.50 13.62
CA ARG A 43 3.56 3.10 14.82
C ARG A 43 4.50 4.25 14.47
N LEU A 44 4.57 5.24 15.35
CA LEU A 44 5.60 6.27 15.31
C LEU A 44 6.92 5.63 15.76
N LYS A 45 7.98 5.74 14.94
CA LYS A 45 9.24 5.01 15.18
C LYS A 45 9.98 5.49 16.43
N GLU A 46 9.89 6.78 16.73
CA GLU A 46 10.60 7.44 17.83
C GLU A 46 10.27 6.83 19.20
N ASN A 47 8.98 6.60 19.48
CA ASN A 47 8.49 6.14 20.78
C ASN A 47 7.65 4.85 20.70
N ASN A 48 7.65 4.19 19.54
CA ASN A 48 6.88 2.98 19.24
C ASN A 48 5.36 3.11 19.47
N GLN A 49 4.83 4.34 19.50
CA GLN A 49 3.42 4.59 19.78
C GLN A 49 2.54 4.15 18.61
N LEU A 50 1.54 3.31 18.88
CA LEU A 50 0.52 2.94 17.90
C LEU A 50 -0.30 4.16 17.48
N MET A 51 -0.23 4.51 16.20
CA MET A 51 -0.90 5.68 15.60
C MET A 51 -2.17 5.28 14.85
N CYS A 52 -2.14 4.13 14.16
CA CYS A 52 -3.28 3.58 13.41
C CYS A 52 -3.25 2.05 13.45
N ASP A 53 -4.39 1.41 13.68
CA ASP A 53 -4.50 -0.06 13.59
C ASP A 53 -4.22 -0.56 12.18
N HIS A 54 -4.68 0.20 11.18
CA HIS A 54 -4.42 -0.07 9.76
C HIS A 54 -4.57 1.19 8.90
N LEU A 55 -3.81 1.24 7.80
CA LEU A 55 -3.89 2.30 6.81
C LEU A 55 -3.53 1.80 5.41
N TRP A 56 -4.34 2.18 4.43
CA TRP A 56 -4.06 1.95 3.01
C TRP A 56 -3.17 3.05 2.46
N PHE A 57 -2.13 2.65 1.74
CA PHE A 57 -1.22 3.55 1.02
C PHE A 57 -1.32 3.30 -0.48
N ASN A 58 -1.09 4.33 -1.28
CA ASN A 58 -0.80 4.12 -2.70
C ASN A 58 0.51 3.33 -2.81
N TYR A 59 0.56 2.34 -3.70
CA TYR A 59 1.75 1.50 -3.91
C TYR A 59 2.77 2.27 -4.76
N THR A 60 3.41 3.28 -4.17
CA THR A 60 4.35 4.17 -4.86
C THR A 60 5.59 3.43 -5.38
N LYS A 61 6.33 4.05 -6.30
CA LYS A 61 7.63 3.55 -6.78
C LYS A 61 8.61 3.23 -5.64
N GLY A 62 8.53 3.95 -4.51
CA GLY A 62 9.34 3.68 -3.32
C GLY A 62 9.05 2.31 -2.72
N PHE A 63 7.78 1.92 -2.57
CA PHE A 63 7.42 0.59 -2.12
C PHE A 63 7.73 -0.49 -3.18
N GLN A 64 7.52 -0.18 -4.46
CA GLN A 64 7.78 -1.15 -5.56
C GLN A 64 9.26 -1.55 -5.64
N LYS A 65 10.18 -0.64 -5.31
CA LYS A 65 11.62 -0.91 -5.23
C LYS A 65 12.00 -1.98 -4.19
N LEU A 66 11.14 -2.26 -3.21
CA LEU A 66 11.36 -3.33 -2.23
C LEU A 66 11.13 -4.73 -2.83
N GLY A 67 10.57 -4.82 -4.04
CA GLY A 67 10.11 -6.08 -4.61
C GLY A 67 8.76 -6.51 -4.06
N SER A 68 8.40 -7.78 -4.33
CA SER A 68 7.15 -8.38 -3.91
C SER A 68 7.16 -8.60 -2.40
N LEU A 69 6.33 -7.81 -1.71
CA LEU A 69 6.15 -7.89 -0.25
C LEU A 69 5.38 -9.14 0.14
N ILE A 70 5.74 -9.73 1.27
CA ILE A 70 5.02 -10.85 1.87
C ILE A 70 4.36 -10.43 3.17
N ARG A 71 3.27 -11.09 3.54
CA ARG A 71 2.56 -10.79 4.79
C ARG A 71 3.51 -10.83 5.98
N ASP A 72 3.29 -9.89 6.89
CA ASP A 72 4.06 -9.67 8.11
C ASP A 72 5.47 -9.07 7.91
N ASP A 73 5.82 -8.65 6.69
CA ASP A 73 6.98 -7.77 6.44
C ASP A 73 6.85 -6.45 7.21
N LEU A 74 7.91 -6.06 7.92
CA LEU A 74 7.95 -4.78 8.63
C LEU A 74 8.56 -3.70 7.73
N ILE A 75 7.77 -2.67 7.43
CA ILE A 75 8.20 -1.57 6.58
C ILE A 75 8.36 -0.31 7.42
N SER A 76 9.41 0.45 7.17
CA SER A 76 9.60 1.78 7.75
C SER A 76 9.64 2.85 6.66
N PHE A 77 9.10 4.03 6.97
CA PHE A 77 8.93 5.10 6.00
C PHE A 77 8.77 6.47 6.66
N ASP A 78 9.18 7.52 5.98
CA ASP A 78 8.93 8.91 6.35
C ASP A 78 7.61 9.36 5.72
N ALA A 79 6.68 9.89 6.50
CA ALA A 79 5.41 10.44 5.99
C ALA A 79 5.00 11.73 6.72
N ARG A 80 4.08 12.47 6.12
CA ARG A 80 3.46 13.67 6.70
C ARG A 80 2.03 13.35 7.13
N VAL A 81 1.57 13.90 8.24
CA VAL A 81 0.14 13.88 8.57
C VAL A 81 -0.59 14.82 7.63
N ASP A 82 -1.74 14.37 7.13
CA ASP A 82 -2.55 15.11 6.18
C ASP A 82 -4.04 14.89 6.49
N ASP A 83 -4.87 15.83 6.08
CA ASP A 83 -6.30 15.74 6.29
C ASP A 83 -6.93 14.68 5.38
N TYR A 84 -7.96 14.04 5.90
CA TYR A 84 -8.76 13.06 5.19
C TYR A 84 -10.23 13.24 5.48
N TYR A 85 -10.98 13.67 4.48
CA TYR A 85 -12.43 13.81 4.57
C TYR A 85 -13.08 12.54 4.00
N LYS A 86 -13.91 11.88 4.81
CA LYS A 86 -14.68 10.68 4.43
C LYS A 86 -16.14 11.04 4.22
N GLY A 87 -16.80 10.45 3.23
CA GLY A 87 -18.25 10.60 3.02
C GLY A 87 -18.59 11.48 1.81
N TYR A 88 -19.89 11.56 1.51
CA TYR A 88 -20.45 12.38 0.43
C TYR A 88 -20.74 13.81 0.93
N ILE A 89 -21.04 14.72 -0.01
CA ILE A 89 -21.13 16.19 0.16
C ILE A 89 -21.89 16.65 1.42
N ASN A 90 -22.89 15.90 1.90
CA ASN A 90 -23.71 16.26 3.08
C ASN A 90 -23.35 15.55 4.40
N GLY A 91 -22.21 14.86 4.48
CA GLY A 91 -21.83 14.07 5.66
C GLY A 91 -20.32 13.84 5.79
N SER A 92 -19.51 14.84 5.41
CA SER A 92 -18.05 14.69 5.42
C SER A 92 -17.52 14.61 6.86
N HIS A 93 -16.95 13.46 7.21
CA HIS A 93 -16.26 13.25 8.48
C HIS A 93 -14.78 13.55 8.31
N HIS A 94 -14.27 14.52 9.09
CA HIS A 94 -12.85 14.83 9.15
C HIS A 94 -12.09 13.75 9.93
N ASP A 95 -11.06 13.20 9.30
CA ASP A 95 -10.12 12.23 9.83
C ASP A 95 -8.71 12.60 9.35
N TYR A 96 -7.70 11.83 9.75
CA TYR A 96 -6.30 12.05 9.37
C TYR A 96 -5.76 10.85 8.62
N LYS A 97 -4.78 11.08 7.75
CA LYS A 97 -4.02 10.04 7.03
C LYS A 97 -2.53 10.36 7.11
N LEU A 98 -1.73 9.37 6.71
CA LEU A 98 -0.32 9.57 6.40
C LEU A 98 -0.17 9.69 4.88
N SER A 99 0.47 10.76 4.42
CA SER A 99 0.64 11.04 2.99
C SER A 99 2.11 11.15 2.60
N ARG A 100 2.34 11.01 1.29
CA ARG A 100 3.65 11.17 0.63
C ARG A 100 4.77 10.32 1.26
N PRO A 101 4.59 9.00 1.41
CA PRO A 101 5.60 8.14 2.03
C PRO A 101 6.92 8.17 1.22
N THR A 102 8.05 8.34 1.90
CA THR A 102 9.41 8.43 1.35
C THR A 102 10.40 7.68 2.23
N LYS A 103 11.66 7.50 1.78
CA LYS A 103 12.71 6.75 2.51
C LYS A 103 12.18 5.39 2.99
N ILE A 104 11.65 4.61 2.05
CA ILE A 104 10.99 3.34 2.35
C ILE A 104 12.07 2.27 2.54
N ASP A 105 12.06 1.62 3.70
CA ASP A 105 12.99 0.53 4.02
C ASP A 105 12.23 -0.69 4.52
N LEU A 106 12.70 -1.87 4.13
CA LEU A 106 12.13 -3.17 4.51
C LEU A 106 13.02 -3.84 5.56
N LYS A 107 12.42 -4.24 6.69
CA LYS A 107 12.96 -5.28 7.56
C LYS A 107 12.19 -6.57 7.25
N PRO A 108 12.75 -7.45 6.40
CA PRO A 108 12.00 -8.59 5.89
C PRO A 108 11.74 -9.60 6.99
N ILE A 109 10.59 -10.27 6.96
CA ILE A 109 10.28 -11.36 7.90
C ILE A 109 11.08 -12.65 7.58
N SER A 110 11.72 -12.70 6.42
CA SER A 110 12.48 -13.87 5.93
C SER A 110 13.71 -13.40 5.15
N ASN A 111 14.79 -14.18 5.16
CA ASN A 111 15.98 -13.88 4.34
C ASN A 111 15.81 -14.19 2.83
N LEU A 112 14.60 -14.57 2.39
CA LEU A 112 14.32 -14.84 0.99
C LEU A 112 14.44 -13.57 0.14
N LYS A 113 15.17 -13.68 -0.97
CA LYS A 113 15.25 -12.63 -1.99
C LYS A 113 13.84 -12.31 -2.50
N ARG A 114 13.47 -11.04 -2.47
CA ARG A 114 12.14 -10.60 -2.95
C ARG A 114 12.12 -10.63 -4.47
N PRO A 115 11.13 -11.30 -5.10
CA PRO A 115 10.92 -11.18 -6.54
C PRO A 115 10.75 -9.70 -6.91
N PRO A 116 11.35 -9.23 -8.02
CA PRO A 116 11.22 -7.84 -8.42
C PRO A 116 9.76 -7.46 -8.69
N LEU A 117 9.48 -6.16 -8.75
CA LEU A 117 8.22 -5.62 -9.24
C LEU A 117 8.47 -4.70 -10.44
N PRO A 118 7.51 -4.56 -11.35
CA PRO A 118 7.59 -3.68 -12.51
C PRO A 118 7.45 -2.20 -12.06
N ILE A 119 8.55 -1.59 -11.63
CA ILE A 119 8.57 -0.25 -11.05
C ILE A 119 7.93 0.77 -12.01
N GLY A 120 6.91 1.48 -11.54
CA GLY A 120 6.20 2.52 -12.27
C GLY A 120 5.13 2.02 -13.25
N ASN A 121 4.99 0.71 -13.45
CA ASN A 121 3.98 0.15 -14.34
C ASN A 121 2.76 -0.34 -13.56
N ASN A 122 1.81 0.57 -13.31
CA ASN A 122 0.64 0.28 -12.51
C ASN A 122 -0.22 -0.85 -13.10
N ALA A 123 -0.39 -0.92 -14.42
CA ALA A 123 -1.22 -1.97 -15.04
C ALA A 123 -0.69 -3.37 -14.72
N VAL A 124 0.62 -3.58 -14.85
CA VAL A 124 1.26 -4.86 -14.53
C VAL A 124 1.16 -5.17 -13.02
N ILE A 125 1.27 -4.17 -12.15
CA ILE A 125 1.08 -4.34 -10.70
C ILE A 125 -0.37 -4.70 -10.36
N ILE A 126 -1.35 -4.10 -11.04
CA ILE A 126 -2.77 -4.43 -10.87
C ILE A 126 -3.01 -5.90 -11.25
N GLY A 127 -2.40 -6.38 -12.34
CA GLY A 127 -2.44 -7.79 -12.72
C GLY A 127 -1.95 -8.72 -11.64
N LYS A 128 -0.80 -8.41 -11.04
CA LYS A 128 -0.29 -9.14 -9.87
C LYS A 128 -1.29 -9.14 -8.72
N ILE A 129 -1.83 -7.97 -8.37
CA ILE A 129 -2.77 -7.82 -7.26
C ILE A 129 -4.05 -8.64 -7.50
N MET A 130 -4.60 -8.60 -8.71
CA MET A 130 -5.76 -9.39 -9.10
C MET A 130 -5.46 -10.88 -8.97
N LEU A 131 -4.33 -11.34 -9.51
CA LEU A 131 -3.90 -12.73 -9.42
C LEU A 131 -3.75 -13.21 -7.96
N GLU A 132 -3.05 -12.45 -7.12
CA GLU A 132 -2.85 -12.76 -5.69
C GLU A 132 -4.16 -12.82 -4.90
N ASN A 133 -5.14 -11.99 -5.26
CA ASN A 133 -6.42 -11.88 -4.57
C ASN A 133 -7.57 -12.60 -5.30
N LYS A 134 -7.31 -13.40 -6.34
CA LYS A 134 -8.33 -13.99 -7.24
C LYS A 134 -9.53 -14.57 -6.49
N LYS A 135 -9.26 -15.52 -5.58
CA LYS A 135 -10.30 -16.20 -4.79
C LYS A 135 -11.14 -15.20 -3.98
N PHE A 136 -10.49 -14.22 -3.36
CA PHE A 136 -11.17 -13.19 -2.57
C PHE A 136 -12.00 -12.25 -3.45
N TYR A 137 -11.48 -11.84 -4.60
CA TYR A 137 -12.18 -10.92 -5.50
C TYR A 137 -13.40 -11.55 -6.15
N LEU A 138 -13.27 -12.75 -6.71
CA LEU A 138 -14.40 -13.47 -7.31
C LEU A 138 -15.51 -13.73 -6.27
N LYS A 139 -15.14 -14.14 -5.05
CA LYS A 139 -16.10 -14.39 -3.96
C LYS A 139 -16.90 -13.14 -3.55
N HIS A 140 -16.33 -11.94 -3.67
CA HIS A 140 -16.95 -10.70 -3.18
C HIS A 140 -17.34 -9.74 -4.32
N GLY A 141 -17.44 -10.23 -5.56
CA GLY A 141 -17.82 -9.40 -6.72
C GLY A 141 -16.89 -8.22 -6.98
N ARG A 142 -15.61 -8.34 -6.62
CA ARG A 142 -14.60 -7.32 -6.94
C ARG A 142 -14.12 -7.52 -8.37
N PRO A 143 -13.76 -6.43 -9.09
CA PRO A 143 -13.22 -6.55 -10.44
C PRO A 143 -12.00 -7.49 -10.48
N TYR A 144 -12.04 -8.40 -11.44
CA TYR A 144 -10.96 -9.29 -11.81
C TYR A 144 -10.94 -9.33 -13.34
N ASP A 145 -9.88 -8.82 -13.94
CA ASP A 145 -9.79 -8.60 -15.38
C ASP A 145 -8.54 -9.29 -15.91
N ASP A 146 -8.75 -10.26 -16.81
CA ASP A 146 -7.70 -11.09 -17.38
C ASP A 146 -6.69 -10.25 -18.18
N PHE A 147 -7.09 -9.11 -18.76
CA PHE A 147 -6.17 -8.22 -19.45
C PHE A 147 -4.99 -7.81 -18.56
N PHE A 148 -5.26 -7.39 -17.33
CA PHE A 148 -4.20 -6.99 -16.40
C PHE A 148 -3.37 -8.20 -15.94
N VAL A 149 -4.02 -9.34 -15.70
CA VAL A 149 -3.35 -10.58 -15.28
C VAL A 149 -2.38 -11.07 -16.36
N ASP A 150 -2.79 -11.02 -17.63
CA ASP A 150 -1.96 -11.36 -18.77
C ASP A 150 -0.76 -10.44 -18.91
N LEU A 151 -0.92 -9.13 -18.67
CA LEU A 151 0.21 -8.19 -18.63
C LEU A 151 1.23 -8.57 -17.55
N TYR A 152 0.78 -9.01 -16.37
CA TYR A 152 1.67 -9.49 -15.32
C TYR A 152 2.39 -10.79 -15.70
N GLN A 153 1.68 -11.75 -16.27
CA GLN A 153 2.28 -13.02 -16.70
C GLN A 153 3.32 -12.81 -17.80
N LYS A 154 3.02 -11.97 -18.81
CA LYS A 154 3.99 -11.58 -19.87
C LYS A 154 5.23 -10.91 -19.27
N TRP A 155 5.04 -10.04 -18.28
CA TRP A 155 6.17 -9.41 -17.58
C TRP A 155 7.02 -10.43 -16.84
N LEU A 156 6.43 -11.38 -16.11
CA LEU A 156 7.16 -12.46 -15.42
C LEU A 156 8.00 -13.29 -16.40
N VAL A 157 7.43 -13.68 -17.54
CA VAL A 157 8.15 -14.44 -18.57
C VAL A 157 9.34 -13.66 -19.11
N LYS A 158 9.19 -12.35 -19.34
CA LYS A 158 10.28 -11.49 -19.79
C LYS A 158 11.38 -11.40 -18.72
N THR A 159 11.01 -11.14 -17.47
CA THR A 159 11.98 -10.95 -16.38
C THR A 159 12.72 -12.22 -15.97
N ASN A 160 12.15 -13.41 -16.21
CA ASN A 160 12.84 -14.68 -15.93
C ASN A 160 13.79 -15.15 -17.05
N LYS A 161 13.80 -14.45 -18.20
CA LYS A 161 14.72 -14.72 -19.32
C LYS A 161 16.00 -13.86 -19.27
N ASP A 162 16.01 -12.85 -18.41
CA ASP A 162 17.12 -11.91 -18.17
C ASP A 162 17.87 -12.30 -16.89
#